data_AF-A0A511H4F1-F1
#
_entry.id   AF-A0A511H4F1-F1
#
_cell.length_a   1.000
_cell.length_b   1.000
_cell.length_c   1.000
_cell.angle_alpha   90.00
_cell.angle_beta   90.00
_cell.angle_gamma   90.00
#
_symmetry.space_group_name_H-M   'P 1'
#
loop_
_entity.id
_entity.type
_entity.pdbx_description
1 polymer ?
#
loop_
_entity_poly.entity_id
_entity_poly.type
_entity_poly.pdbx_seq_one_letter_code
_entity_poly.pdbx_strand_id
1 'polypeptide(L)'
;MRSPIRFSAMILMSALMGAGCNGAQPQDPPPEAEVVAETAEVKQGAVGDVVLRCDEFQGGTHLEVVQTATGFEAAYVSEEYDPWDCRCTYTKREILGQYNQCRRSTVDPRIMNCYRIEPSGTIGKVVLSTTRVQKTQMVIGSSTTVNYSELSVAAINQDPGQTPRRDYVFPLSDCQ
;
A
#
# COMPACT_ATOMS: atom_id res chain seq x y z
N MET A 1 -66.18 -1.00 31.78
CA MET A 1 -66.09 0.12 32.73
C MET A 1 -64.79 0.02 33.50
N ARG A 2 -64.07 1.15 33.61
CA ARG A 2 -63.11 1.54 34.65
C ARG A 2 -61.71 0.92 34.67
N SER A 3 -60.77 1.74 34.20
CA SER A 3 -59.39 1.86 34.66
C SER A 3 -59.29 2.01 36.19
N PRO A 4 -58.12 1.69 36.77
CA PRO A 4 -57.45 2.73 37.53
C PRO A 4 -55.96 2.88 37.20
N ILE A 5 -55.58 4.14 37.01
CA ILE A 5 -54.21 4.66 37.02
C ILE A 5 -53.70 4.68 38.47
N ARG A 6 -52.45 4.25 38.70
CA ARG A 6 -51.62 4.76 39.81
C ARG A 6 -50.18 4.97 39.34
N PHE A 7 -49.73 6.21 39.52
CA PHE A 7 -48.34 6.65 39.44
C PHE A 7 -47.53 6.06 40.59
N SER A 8 -46.30 5.59 40.32
CA SER A 8 -45.16 5.88 41.18
C SER A 8 -43.84 5.60 40.45
N ALA A 9 -42.95 6.58 40.49
CA ALA A 9 -41.63 6.56 39.89
C ALA A 9 -40.60 5.93 40.85
N MET A 10 -39.65 5.16 40.31
CA MET A 10 -38.27 5.15 40.81
C MET A 10 -37.33 4.79 39.66
N ILE A 11 -36.47 5.75 39.34
CA ILE A 11 -35.39 5.70 38.37
C ILE A 11 -34.24 4.93 39.02
N LEU A 12 -33.75 3.88 38.36
CA LEU A 12 -32.47 3.25 38.68
C LEU A 12 -31.52 3.47 37.51
N MET A 13 -30.57 4.37 37.75
CA MET A 13 -29.37 4.59 36.94
C MET A 13 -28.61 3.28 36.76
N SER A 14 -28.16 3.02 35.54
CA SER A 14 -26.89 2.32 35.33
C SER A 14 -26.20 2.87 34.08
N ALA A 15 -25.21 3.71 34.39
CA ALA A 15 -23.99 4.04 33.67
C ALA A 15 -23.95 3.85 32.15
N LEU A 16 -23.95 4.99 31.47
CA LEU A 16 -23.25 5.23 30.22
C LEU A 16 -21.77 4.80 30.35
N MET A 17 -21.37 3.73 29.65
CA MET A 17 -19.99 3.61 29.17
C MET A 17 -19.96 4.02 27.70
N GLY A 18 -20.26 5.30 27.46
CA GLY A 18 -19.78 6.01 26.30
C GLY A 18 -18.50 6.72 26.70
N ALA A 19 -17.34 6.10 26.46
CA ALA A 19 -16.08 6.85 26.48
C ALA A 19 -16.08 7.73 25.23
N GLY A 20 -16.60 8.94 25.41
CA GLY A 20 -16.63 9.98 24.40
C GLY A 20 -15.21 10.37 23.99
N CYS A 21 -15.07 10.59 22.69
CA CYS A 21 -14.00 11.34 22.05
C CYS A 21 -13.91 12.70 22.77
N ASN A 22 -12.93 12.85 23.68
CA ASN A 22 -12.75 14.10 24.42
C ASN A 22 -12.06 15.12 23.50
N GLY A 23 -12.78 16.21 23.23
CA GLY A 23 -12.22 17.40 22.59
C GLY A 23 -11.09 17.98 23.43
N ALA A 24 -9.94 18.17 22.81
CA ALA A 24 -8.80 18.84 23.42
C ALA A 24 -9.11 20.32 23.69
N GLN A 25 -9.00 20.73 24.96
CA GLN A 25 -8.79 22.14 25.34
C GLN A 25 -7.27 22.42 25.37
N PRO A 26 -6.83 23.64 25.00
CA PRO A 26 -5.41 23.97 24.92
C PRO A 26 -4.85 24.39 26.29
N GLN A 27 -3.71 23.81 26.68
CA GLN A 27 -2.83 24.32 27.74
C GLN A 27 -1.37 24.21 27.29
N ASP A 28 -0.66 25.33 27.37
CA ASP A 28 0.77 25.50 27.09
C ASP A 28 1.67 25.01 28.26
N PRO A 29 3.00 24.85 28.05
CA PRO A 29 3.79 23.64 28.39
C PRO A 29 4.63 23.78 29.68
N PRO A 30 5.15 22.69 30.31
CA PRO A 30 6.54 22.17 30.06
C PRO A 30 6.78 20.69 30.53
N PRO A 31 8.00 20.10 30.62
CA PRO A 31 9.31 20.38 30.00
C PRO A 31 9.78 19.27 29.03
N GLU A 32 10.92 19.52 28.37
CA GLU A 32 11.63 18.65 27.42
C GLU A 32 11.75 17.19 27.89
N ALA A 33 10.98 16.31 27.24
CA ALA A 33 11.33 14.91 27.12
C ALA A 33 12.00 14.74 25.75
N GLU A 34 13.21 14.19 25.71
CA GLU A 34 13.83 13.69 24.48
C GLU A 34 12.89 12.65 23.86
N VAL A 35 12.04 13.11 22.95
CA VAL A 35 11.26 12.24 22.09
C VAL A 35 12.24 11.75 21.05
N VAL A 36 12.71 10.51 21.24
CA VAL A 36 13.26 9.70 20.16
C VAL A 36 12.30 9.87 18.99
N ALA A 37 12.77 10.50 17.92
CA ALA A 37 11.98 10.77 16.73
C ALA A 37 11.53 9.43 16.14
N GLU A 38 10.35 8.97 16.55
CA GLU A 38 9.59 7.99 15.80
C GLU A 38 9.29 8.67 14.47
N THR A 39 9.98 8.19 13.45
CA THR A 39 9.91 8.67 12.07
C THR A 39 8.46 8.67 11.63
N ALA A 40 7.82 9.84 11.69
CA ALA A 40 6.53 10.07 11.08
C ALA A 40 6.62 9.65 9.61
N GLU A 41 5.77 8.70 9.23
CA GLU A 41 5.62 8.24 7.86
C GLU A 41 5.44 9.44 6.92
N VAL A 42 6.31 9.54 5.92
CA VAL A 42 6.39 10.66 4.99
C VAL A 42 5.11 10.68 4.12
N LYS A 43 4.19 11.61 4.41
CA LYS A 43 2.98 11.92 3.61
C LYS A 43 3.29 12.76 2.35
N GLN A 44 4.25 12.35 1.54
CA GLN A 44 4.37 12.82 0.16
C GLN A 44 4.70 11.63 -0.72
N GLY A 45 3.68 11.06 -1.37
CA GLY A 45 3.90 10.10 -2.44
C GLY A 45 4.75 10.74 -3.53
N ALA A 46 5.58 9.95 -4.20
CA ALA A 46 6.36 10.42 -5.34
C ALA A 46 5.44 11.19 -6.31
N VAL A 47 5.77 12.46 -6.55
CA VAL A 47 5.08 13.30 -7.53
C VAL A 47 5.72 13.01 -8.89
N GLY A 48 4.95 12.41 -9.79
CA GLY A 48 5.44 12.00 -11.09
C GLY A 48 4.41 11.24 -11.91
N ASP A 49 4.79 10.87 -13.14
CA ASP A 49 3.93 10.11 -14.03
C ASP A 49 3.93 8.64 -13.63
N VAL A 50 2.75 8.05 -13.43
CA VAL A 50 2.63 6.60 -13.19
C VAL A 50 2.93 5.88 -14.50
N VAL A 51 3.92 5.00 -14.49
CA VAL A 51 4.41 4.28 -15.67
C VAL A 51 4.15 2.78 -15.62
N LEU A 52 3.80 2.26 -14.45
CA LEU A 52 3.20 0.97 -14.23
C LEU A 52 2.26 1.09 -13.05
N ARG A 53 1.05 0.56 -13.16
CA ARG A 53 0.14 0.33 -12.04
C ARG A 53 -0.45 -1.05 -12.16
N CYS A 54 -0.36 -1.85 -11.11
CA CYS A 54 -1.00 -3.16 -11.03
C CYS A 54 -1.89 -3.22 -9.79
N ASP A 55 -3.20 -3.29 -9.99
CA ASP A 55 -4.18 -3.34 -8.90
C ASP A 55 -4.36 -4.78 -8.39
N GLU A 56 -4.52 -4.94 -7.08
CA GLU A 56 -4.84 -6.24 -6.48
C GLU A 56 -6.37 -6.50 -6.56
N PHE A 57 -6.76 -7.76 -6.77
CA PHE A 57 -8.13 -8.16 -7.15
C PHE A 57 -9.25 -7.69 -6.20
N GLN A 58 -8.96 -7.43 -4.92
CA GLN A 58 -9.96 -6.99 -3.94
C GLN A 58 -10.00 -5.47 -3.71
N GLY A 59 -9.22 -4.70 -4.46
CA GLY A 59 -9.17 -3.24 -4.38
C GLY A 59 -8.50 -2.73 -3.09
N GLY A 60 -8.01 -1.49 -3.13
CA GLY A 60 -7.38 -0.81 -1.99
C GLY A 60 -5.86 -1.06 -1.85
N THR A 61 -5.31 -2.00 -2.60
CA THR A 61 -3.86 -2.23 -2.71
C THR A 61 -3.43 -2.30 -4.17
N HIS A 62 -2.28 -1.70 -4.47
CA HIS A 62 -1.69 -1.75 -5.80
C HIS A 62 -0.18 -1.60 -5.75
N LEU A 63 0.50 -2.18 -6.73
CA LEU A 63 1.90 -1.84 -7.03
C LEU A 63 1.92 -0.72 -8.05
N GLU A 64 2.79 0.27 -7.85
CA GLU A 64 3.04 1.29 -8.85
C GLU A 64 4.53 1.55 -9.05
N VAL A 65 4.86 1.99 -10.26
CA VAL A 65 6.14 2.59 -10.61
C VAL A 65 5.84 3.99 -11.12
N VAL A 66 6.47 4.98 -10.50
CA VAL A 66 6.31 6.40 -10.83
C VAL A 66 7.62 6.93 -11.38
N GLN A 67 7.55 7.67 -12.48
CA GLN A 67 8.68 8.43 -13.01
C GLN A 67 8.75 9.79 -12.29
N THR A 68 9.83 10.02 -11.56
CA THR A 68 10.09 11.24 -10.80
C THR A 68 11.06 12.16 -11.56
N ALA A 69 11.31 13.36 -11.03
CA ALA A 69 12.27 14.29 -11.60
C ALA A 69 13.71 13.73 -11.69
N THR A 70 14.07 12.77 -10.84
CA THR A 70 15.44 12.22 -10.72
C THR A 70 15.56 10.77 -11.17
N GLY A 71 14.45 10.14 -11.58
CA GLY A 71 14.45 8.74 -12.00
C GLY A 71 13.08 8.10 -11.84
N PHE A 72 13.04 6.99 -11.11
CA PHE A 72 11.84 6.19 -10.89
C PHE A 72 11.77 5.72 -9.45
N GLU A 73 10.56 5.56 -8.94
CA GLU A 73 10.28 4.98 -7.63
C GLU A 73 9.25 3.87 -7.81
N ALA A 74 9.49 2.71 -7.22
CA ALA A 74 8.48 1.66 -7.12
C ALA A 74 7.97 1.58 -5.69
N ALA A 75 6.66 1.47 -5.54
CA ALA A 75 6.00 1.36 -4.25
C ALA A 75 4.89 0.32 -4.27
N TYR A 76 4.70 -0.34 -3.14
CA TYR A 76 3.47 -1.05 -2.83
C TYR A 76 2.58 -0.12 -2.01
N VAL A 77 1.38 0.13 -2.49
CA VAL A 77 0.47 1.12 -1.93
C VAL A 77 -0.73 0.39 -1.36
N SER A 78 -1.11 0.74 -0.13
CA SER A 78 -2.26 0.17 0.57
C SER A 78 -3.09 1.27 1.22
N GLU A 79 -4.38 1.02 1.41
CA GLU A 79 -5.21 1.78 2.34
C GLU A 79 -5.16 1.15 3.73
N GLU A 80 -4.72 1.91 4.72
CA GLU A 80 -4.72 1.50 6.13
C GLU A 80 -5.71 2.31 6.94
N TYR A 81 -6.27 1.70 7.97
CA TYR A 81 -7.18 2.34 8.91
C TYR A 81 -6.38 3.03 10.02
N ASP A 82 -6.70 4.29 10.32
CA ASP A 82 -6.11 5.00 11.45
C ASP A 82 -6.84 4.61 12.76
N PRO A 83 -6.17 3.93 13.71
CA PRO A 83 -6.80 3.52 14.97
C PRO A 83 -7.12 4.71 15.90
N TRP A 84 -6.53 5.88 15.68
CA TRP A 84 -6.73 7.09 16.48
C TRP A 84 -7.76 8.04 15.87
N ASP A 85 -8.00 7.95 14.57
CA ASP A 85 -9.07 8.65 13.85
C ASP A 85 -10.03 7.64 13.22
N CYS A 86 -11.05 7.23 13.98
CA CYS A 86 -11.98 6.16 13.62
C CYS A 86 -12.84 6.41 12.36
N ARG A 87 -12.60 7.50 11.62
CA ARG A 87 -13.32 7.86 10.39
C ARG A 87 -12.42 7.94 9.16
N CYS A 88 -11.10 7.75 9.31
CA CYS A 88 -10.15 7.99 8.24
C CYS A 88 -9.36 6.74 7.89
N THR A 89 -9.44 6.33 6.62
CA THR A 89 -8.40 5.54 5.98
C THR A 89 -7.33 6.49 5.44
N TYR A 90 -6.07 6.06 5.46
CA TYR A 90 -4.97 6.78 4.83
C TYR A 90 -4.24 5.87 3.86
N THR A 91 -3.68 6.47 2.82
CA THR A 91 -2.83 5.75 1.88
C THR A 91 -1.44 5.59 2.49
N LYS A 92 -1.05 4.34 2.71
CA LYS A 92 0.32 3.97 3.06
C LYS A 92 1.08 3.57 1.80
N ARG A 93 2.33 4.01 1.73
CA ARG A 93 3.23 3.69 0.62
C ARG A 93 4.47 3.03 1.17
N GLU A 94 4.67 1.79 0.79
CA GLU A 94 5.90 1.07 1.07
C GLU A 94 6.84 1.16 -0.13
N ILE A 95 7.94 1.89 0.03
CA ILE A 95 8.92 2.07 -1.05
C ILE A 95 9.72 0.78 -1.24
N LEU A 96 9.58 0.19 -2.43
CA LEU A 96 10.30 -1.02 -2.83
C LEU A 96 11.72 -0.70 -3.31
N GLY A 97 11.89 0.47 -3.93
CA GLY A 97 13.19 0.96 -4.36
C GLY A 97 13.10 2.25 -5.18
N GLN A 98 14.25 2.90 -5.30
CA GLN A 98 14.45 4.05 -6.16
C GLN A 98 15.52 3.72 -7.22
N TYR A 99 15.24 4.11 -8.46
CA TYR A 99 16.00 3.71 -9.64
C TYR A 99 16.31 4.95 -10.47
N ASN A 100 17.47 4.97 -11.13
CA ASN A 100 17.82 6.05 -12.07
C ASN A 100 17.62 5.64 -13.53
N GLN A 101 17.37 4.35 -13.80
CA GLN A 101 17.01 3.86 -15.13
C GLN A 101 15.89 2.83 -15.07
N CYS A 102 14.99 2.89 -16.06
CA CYS A 102 14.03 1.85 -16.39
C CYS A 102 14.06 1.58 -17.90
N ARG A 103 14.18 0.31 -18.28
CA ARG A 103 14.04 -0.14 -19.67
C ARG A 103 12.71 -0.87 -19.82
N ARG A 104 11.87 -0.40 -20.74
CA ARG A 104 10.59 -1.04 -21.08
C ARG A 104 10.74 -1.86 -22.35
N SER A 105 10.04 -2.99 -22.41
CA SER A 105 9.92 -3.77 -23.63
C SER A 105 9.14 -3.00 -24.67
N THR A 106 9.54 -3.13 -25.93
CA THR A 106 8.83 -2.55 -27.07
C THR A 106 7.56 -3.34 -27.44
N VAL A 107 7.44 -4.58 -26.96
CA VAL A 107 6.29 -5.46 -27.25
C VAL A 107 5.16 -5.25 -26.24
N ASP A 108 5.50 -4.98 -24.99
CA ASP A 108 4.54 -4.76 -23.90
C ASP A 108 5.19 -3.85 -22.86
N PRO A 109 4.75 -2.58 -22.73
CA PRO A 109 5.43 -1.60 -21.88
C PRO A 109 5.39 -1.95 -20.39
N ARG A 110 4.49 -2.85 -19.98
CA ARG A 110 4.40 -3.35 -18.60
C ARG A 110 5.56 -4.26 -18.24
N ILE A 111 6.21 -4.85 -19.24
CA ILE A 111 7.45 -5.62 -19.08
C ILE A 111 8.61 -4.63 -19.06
N MET A 112 9.06 -4.30 -17.87
CA MET A 112 10.17 -3.39 -17.59
C MET A 112 11.19 -3.93 -16.60
N ASN A 113 12.40 -3.42 -16.72
CA ASN A 113 13.49 -3.59 -15.76
C ASN A 113 13.98 -2.23 -15.30
N CYS A 114 13.79 -1.92 -14.03
CA CYS A 114 14.33 -0.73 -13.38
C CYS A 114 15.50 -1.11 -12.49
N TYR A 115 16.55 -0.29 -12.50
CA TYR A 115 17.74 -0.56 -11.70
C TYR A 115 18.46 0.73 -11.35
N ARG A 116 19.13 0.73 -10.20
CA ARG A 116 20.05 1.80 -9.81
C ARG A 116 21.41 1.55 -10.47
N ILE A 117 21.92 2.51 -11.22
CA ILE A 117 23.32 2.53 -11.66
C ILE A 117 24.14 3.21 -10.57
N GLU A 118 25.14 2.52 -10.04
CA GLU A 118 26.09 3.07 -9.06
C GLU A 118 27.05 4.06 -9.72
N PRO A 119 27.73 4.95 -8.99
CA PRO A 119 28.67 5.93 -9.56
C PRO A 119 29.79 5.31 -10.40
N SER A 120 30.14 4.04 -10.16
CA SER A 120 31.08 3.23 -10.95
C SER A 120 30.56 2.80 -12.32
N GLY A 121 29.28 3.06 -12.64
CA GLY A 121 28.63 2.63 -13.89
C GLY A 121 28.08 1.20 -13.87
N THR A 122 28.21 0.48 -12.75
CA THR A 122 27.67 -0.89 -12.60
C THR A 122 26.21 -0.87 -12.16
N ILE A 123 25.46 -1.90 -12.55
CA ILE A 123 24.13 -2.14 -11.99
C ILE A 123 24.28 -2.41 -10.49
N GLY A 124 23.57 -1.63 -9.69
CA GLY A 124 23.56 -1.68 -8.24
C GLY A 124 22.70 -2.80 -7.68
N LYS A 125 22.50 -2.76 -6.37
CA LYS A 125 21.80 -3.81 -5.62
C LYS A 125 20.28 -3.61 -5.50
N VAL A 126 19.76 -2.59 -6.16
CA VAL A 126 18.34 -2.24 -6.15
C VAL A 126 17.81 -2.39 -7.57
N VAL A 127 16.94 -3.37 -7.77
CA VAL A 127 16.42 -3.79 -9.07
C VAL A 127 14.93 -4.11 -8.96
N LEU A 128 14.14 -3.61 -9.89
CA LEU A 128 12.78 -4.07 -10.15
C LEU A 128 12.78 -4.78 -11.50
N SER A 129 12.31 -6.02 -11.54
CA SER A 129 12.16 -6.76 -12.80
C SER A 129 10.72 -7.24 -12.92
N THR A 130 10.11 -7.00 -14.07
CA THR A 130 8.77 -7.50 -14.37
C THR A 130 8.84 -8.45 -15.55
N THR A 131 8.09 -9.55 -15.47
CA THR A 131 8.09 -10.62 -16.46
C THR A 131 6.67 -11.04 -16.75
N ARG A 132 6.31 -11.09 -18.04
CA ARG A 132 5.04 -11.69 -18.47
C ARG A 132 5.15 -13.21 -18.44
N VAL A 133 4.26 -13.86 -17.71
CA VAL A 133 4.15 -15.31 -17.64
C VAL A 133 2.83 -15.74 -18.26
N GLN A 134 2.89 -16.62 -19.26
CA GLN A 134 1.70 -17.26 -19.84
C GLN A 134 1.52 -18.64 -19.22
N LYS A 135 0.32 -18.90 -18.69
CA LYS A 135 -0.03 -20.17 -18.07
C LYS A 135 -1.20 -20.78 -18.80
N THR A 136 -1.13 -22.09 -18.96
CA THR A 136 -2.13 -22.92 -19.60
C THR A 136 -2.57 -23.98 -18.60
N GLN A 137 -3.86 -24.07 -18.33
CA GLN A 137 -4.42 -25.04 -17.40
C GLN A 137 -5.60 -25.77 -18.03
N MET A 138 -5.71 -27.07 -17.73
CA MET A 138 -6.88 -27.87 -18.07
C MET A 138 -7.88 -27.81 -16.92
N VAL A 139 -9.15 -27.55 -17.23
CA VAL A 139 -10.20 -27.50 -16.21
C VAL A 139 -10.52 -28.92 -15.74
N ILE A 140 -10.49 -29.15 -14.42
CA ILE A 140 -10.81 -30.46 -13.84
C ILE A 140 -12.23 -30.86 -14.26
N GLY A 141 -12.38 -32.06 -14.83
CA GLY A 141 -13.67 -32.58 -15.30
C GLY A 141 -14.10 -32.08 -16.69
N SER A 142 -13.23 -31.42 -17.43
CA SER A 142 -13.50 -30.94 -18.80
C SER A 142 -12.30 -31.19 -19.71
N SER A 143 -12.52 -31.21 -21.03
CA SER A 143 -11.47 -31.14 -22.05
C SER A 143 -11.06 -29.70 -22.37
N THR A 144 -11.67 -28.72 -21.69
CA THR A 144 -11.40 -27.29 -21.92
C THR A 144 -10.07 -26.88 -21.31
N THR A 145 -9.27 -26.17 -22.11
CA THR A 145 -8.04 -25.52 -21.68
C THR A 145 -8.28 -24.03 -21.54
N VAL A 146 -7.83 -23.44 -20.44
CA VAL A 146 -7.85 -22.00 -20.18
C VAL A 146 -6.42 -21.45 -20.21
N ASN A 147 -6.27 -20.29 -20.83
CA ASN A 147 -5.00 -19.56 -20.88
C ASN A 147 -5.18 -18.25 -20.12
N TYR A 148 -4.23 -17.95 -19.24
CA TYR A 148 -4.18 -16.68 -18.54
C TYR A 148 -2.76 -16.15 -18.55
N SER A 149 -2.65 -14.82 -18.53
CA SER A 149 -1.38 -14.11 -18.48
C SER A 149 -1.26 -13.41 -17.14
N GLU A 150 -0.10 -13.52 -16.53
CA GLU A 150 0.26 -12.83 -15.30
C GLU A 150 1.47 -11.92 -15.56
N LEU A 151 1.56 -10.85 -14.77
CA LEU A 151 2.79 -10.09 -14.58
C LEU A 151 3.41 -10.53 -13.26
N SER A 152 4.58 -11.16 -13.33
CA SER A 152 5.42 -11.42 -12.17
C SER A 152 6.35 -10.23 -11.96
N VAL A 153 6.42 -9.71 -10.73
CA VAL A 153 7.25 -8.57 -10.35
C VAL A 153 8.21 -9.01 -9.25
N ALA A 154 9.51 -8.89 -9.49
CA ALA A 154 10.55 -9.10 -8.50
C ALA A 154 11.16 -7.74 -8.12
N ALA A 155 10.91 -7.31 -6.88
CA ALA A 155 11.53 -6.15 -6.27
C ALA A 155 12.68 -6.60 -5.39
N ILE A 156 13.91 -6.26 -5.78
CA ILE A 156 15.14 -6.58 -5.07
C ILE A 156 15.71 -5.28 -4.52
N ASN A 157 15.91 -5.23 -3.21
CA ASN A 157 16.51 -4.08 -2.55
C ASN A 157 17.41 -4.59 -1.42
N GLN A 158 18.71 -4.65 -1.68
CA GLN A 158 19.70 -5.15 -0.72
C GLN A 158 20.37 -4.02 0.08
N ASP A 159 19.78 -2.82 0.11
CA ASP A 159 20.24 -1.76 0.99
C ASP A 159 19.98 -2.14 2.46
N PRO A 160 20.83 -1.71 3.42
CA PRO A 160 20.66 -2.05 4.82
C PRO A 160 19.29 -1.63 5.36
N GLY A 161 18.64 -2.50 6.14
CA GLY A 161 17.32 -2.24 6.72
C GLY A 161 16.13 -2.52 5.81
N GLN A 162 16.36 -2.98 4.57
CA GLN A 162 15.30 -3.36 3.63
C GLN A 162 15.10 -4.88 3.56
N THR A 163 13.88 -5.31 3.22
CA THR A 163 13.63 -6.70 2.85
C THR A 163 14.34 -7.01 1.52
N PRO A 164 15.30 -7.96 1.48
CA PRO A 164 16.20 -8.11 0.32
C PRO A 164 15.51 -8.40 -1.01
N ARG A 165 14.37 -9.10 -0.96
CA ARG A 165 13.58 -9.44 -2.14
C ARG A 165 12.11 -9.59 -1.76
N ARG A 166 11.24 -9.08 -2.62
CA ARG A 166 9.79 -9.27 -2.57
C ARG A 166 9.32 -9.62 -3.97
N ASP A 167 8.43 -10.60 -4.06
CA ASP A 167 7.86 -11.05 -5.32
C ASP A 167 6.36 -10.84 -5.28
N TYR A 168 5.81 -10.29 -6.35
CA TYR A 168 4.40 -10.04 -6.54
C TYR A 168 3.94 -10.69 -7.84
N VAL A 169 2.66 -11.07 -7.90
CA VAL A 169 2.05 -11.64 -9.09
C VAL A 169 0.70 -10.99 -9.27
N PHE A 170 0.48 -10.40 -10.43
CA PHE A 170 -0.78 -9.76 -10.81
C PHE A 170 -1.31 -10.42 -12.07
N PRO A 171 -2.64 -10.59 -12.22
CA PRO A 171 -3.21 -10.81 -13.53
C PRO A 171 -2.75 -9.70 -14.46
N LEU A 172 -2.29 -10.06 -15.67
CA LEU A 172 -1.77 -9.06 -16.60
C LEU A 172 -2.86 -8.05 -17.01
N SER A 173 -4.14 -8.41 -16.92
CA SER A 173 -5.29 -7.53 -17.13
C SER A 173 -5.37 -6.39 -16.13
N ASP A 174 -4.81 -6.57 -14.94
CA ASP A 174 -4.94 -5.65 -13.82
C ASP A 174 -3.76 -4.66 -13.79
N CYS A 175 -2.88 -4.75 -14.80
CA CYS A 175 -1.70 -3.90 -14.97
C CYS A 175 -1.82 -2.96 -16.17
N GLN A 176 -1.53 -1.67 -15.96
CA GLN A 176 -1.54 -0.59 -16.96
C GLN A 176 -0.19 0.15 -17.00
#